data_AF-A0A4X2KLZ4-F1
#
_entry.id   AF-A0A4X2KLZ4-F1
#
_cell.length_a   1.000
_cell.length_b   1.000
_cell.length_c   1.000
_cell.angle_alpha   90.00
_cell.angle_beta   90.00
_cell.angle_gamma   90.00
#
_symmetry.space_group_name_H-M   'P 1'
#
loop_
_entity.id
_entity.type
_entity.pdbx_description
1 polymer ?
#
loop_
_entity_poly.entity_id
_entity_poly.type
_entity_poly.pdbx_seq_one_letter_code
_entity_poly.pdbx_strand_id
1 'polypeptide(L)'
;MGLQEIQKKIKDAFEVFDHESNDTVDVREIGTIIRSLGCCPSEGELHDLIAEVEEEEPTGYIRLEKFLPMMVKVLLERRYRPIPEDLLLQAFEVLDAAKEGFLTKEELMKYMTEEGEPFTQEEMEEMLSAALDPETNTIQYRDYLAMMVIDEN
;
A
#
# COMPACT_ATOMS: atom_id res chain seq x y z
N MET A 1 2.11 -20.73 -6.36
CA MET A 1 3.49 -20.40 -5.95
C MET A 1 3.98 -21.45 -4.96
N GLY A 2 5.14 -22.04 -5.18
CA GLY A 2 5.75 -22.96 -4.21
C GLY A 2 6.33 -22.19 -3.01
N LEU A 3 6.51 -22.85 -1.86
CA LEU A 3 7.10 -22.20 -0.66
C LEU A 3 8.48 -21.59 -0.94
N GLN A 4 9.33 -22.29 -1.71
CA GLN A 4 10.66 -21.80 -2.09
C GLN A 4 10.59 -20.53 -2.97
N GLU A 5 9.59 -20.46 -3.84
CA GLU A 5 9.39 -19.32 -4.74
C GLU A 5 8.87 -18.10 -3.97
N ILE A 6 7.96 -18.31 -3.01
CA ILE A 6 7.50 -17.26 -2.08
C ILE A 6 8.68 -16.70 -1.29
N GLN A 7 9.48 -17.59 -0.67
CA GLN A 7 10.64 -17.18 0.10
C GLN A 7 11.65 -16.41 -0.74
N LYS A 8 11.89 -16.85 -1.98
CA LYS A 8 12.76 -16.13 -2.91
C LYS A 8 12.21 -14.74 -3.24
N LYS A 9 10.92 -14.62 -3.57
CA LYS A 9 10.27 -13.32 -3.86
C LYS A 9 10.40 -12.35 -2.67
N ILE A 10 10.19 -12.83 -1.44
CA ILE A 10 10.32 -12.01 -0.23
C ILE A 10 11.76 -11.54 -0.04
N LYS A 11 12.75 -12.43 -0.20
CA LYS A 11 14.17 -12.08 -0.09
C LYS A 11 14.60 -11.08 -1.16
N ASP A 12 14.24 -11.34 -2.41
CA ASP A 12 14.55 -10.47 -3.54
C ASP A 12 13.98 -9.05 -3.29
N ALA A 13 12.77 -8.92 -2.72
CA ALA A 13 12.19 -7.63 -2.37
C ALA A 13 12.89 -6.95 -1.18
N PHE A 14 13.30 -7.71 -0.17
CA PHE A 14 14.00 -7.19 1.00
C PHE A 14 15.41 -6.69 0.66
N GLU A 15 16.15 -7.44 -0.17
CA GLU A 15 17.52 -7.12 -0.60
C GLU A 15 17.62 -5.78 -1.36
N VAL A 16 16.53 -5.32 -1.99
CA VAL A 16 16.50 -3.99 -2.65
C VAL A 16 16.71 -2.85 -1.65
N PHE A 17 16.27 -3.03 -0.40
CA PHE A 17 16.33 -2.03 0.66
C PHE A 17 17.45 -2.29 1.68
N ASP A 18 18.06 -3.48 1.67
CA ASP A 18 19.25 -3.80 2.47
C ASP A 18 20.51 -3.20 1.82
N HIS A 19 20.69 -1.90 2.00
CA HIS A 19 21.82 -1.16 1.42
C HIS A 19 23.19 -1.60 1.95
N GLU A 20 23.24 -2.22 3.14
CA GLU A 20 24.49 -2.67 3.77
C GLU A 20 24.78 -4.16 3.51
N SER A 21 23.85 -4.89 2.88
CA SER A 21 23.93 -6.34 2.67
C SER A 21 24.18 -7.10 3.98
N ASN A 22 23.50 -6.68 5.05
CA ASN A 22 23.68 -7.20 6.41
C ASN A 22 22.41 -7.91 6.96
N ASP A 23 21.46 -8.22 6.08
CA ASP A 23 20.15 -8.82 6.36
C ASP A 23 19.26 -7.94 7.27
N THR A 24 19.42 -6.62 7.21
CA THR A 24 18.57 -5.66 7.93
C THR A 24 18.10 -4.51 7.04
N VAL A 25 16.91 -4.00 7.33
CA VAL A 25 16.34 -2.81 6.67
C VAL A 25 15.79 -1.86 7.73
N ASP A 26 15.77 -0.57 7.41
CA ASP A 26 15.11 0.42 8.24
C ASP A 26 13.62 0.10 8.35
N VAL A 27 13.06 0.24 9.56
CA VAL A 27 11.63 -0.03 9.81
C VAL A 27 10.70 0.77 8.90
N ARG A 28 11.12 1.96 8.46
CA ARG A 28 10.36 2.82 7.55
C ARG A 28 10.19 2.22 6.15
N GLU A 29 11.06 1.30 5.73
CA GLU A 29 11.01 0.65 4.41
C GLU A 29 10.05 -0.54 4.37
N ILE A 30 9.60 -1.04 5.52
CA ILE A 30 8.79 -2.26 5.62
C ILE A 30 7.45 -2.12 4.88
N GLY A 31 6.80 -0.96 4.97
CA GLY A 31 5.58 -0.69 4.22
C GLY A 31 5.78 -0.82 2.71
N THR A 32 6.86 -0.24 2.20
CA THR A 32 7.22 -0.30 0.77
C THR A 32 7.54 -1.73 0.33
N ILE A 33 8.29 -2.49 1.13
CA ILE A 33 8.61 -3.90 0.84
C ILE A 33 7.32 -4.72 0.78
N ILE A 34 6.42 -4.60 1.76
CA ILE A 34 5.15 -5.35 1.79
C ILE A 34 4.28 -4.99 0.57
N ARG A 35 4.19 -3.72 0.20
CA ARG A 35 3.46 -3.25 -1.00
C ARG A 35 4.07 -3.78 -2.29
N SER A 36 5.39 -3.83 -2.40
CA SER A 36 6.09 -4.42 -3.56
C SER A 36 5.82 -5.92 -3.74
N LEU A 37 5.47 -6.62 -2.65
CA LEU A 37 5.10 -8.03 -2.67
C LEU A 37 3.64 -8.27 -3.12
N GLY A 38 2.88 -7.20 -3.35
CA GLY A 38 1.49 -7.23 -3.80
C GLY A 38 0.49 -7.25 -2.65
N CYS A 39 0.86 -6.76 -1.47
CA CYS A 39 -0.03 -6.64 -0.31
C CYS A 39 -0.33 -5.16 -0.01
N CYS A 40 -1.57 -4.84 0.34
CA CYS A 40 -2.02 -3.49 0.67
C CYS A 40 -2.62 -3.44 2.09
N PRO A 41 -1.81 -3.63 3.15
CA PRO A 41 -2.30 -3.44 4.52
C PRO A 41 -2.62 -1.95 4.77
N SER A 42 -3.56 -1.70 5.67
CA SER A 42 -3.78 -0.37 6.25
C SER A 42 -2.57 0.07 7.10
N GLU A 43 -2.49 1.34 7.49
CA GLU A 43 -1.38 1.82 8.34
C GLU A 43 -1.44 1.17 9.74
N GLY A 44 -2.65 0.98 10.28
CA GLY A 44 -2.85 0.22 11.51
C GLY A 44 -2.43 -1.24 11.39
N GLU A 45 -2.78 -1.91 10.30
CA GLU A 45 -2.37 -3.30 10.04
C GLU A 45 -0.87 -3.43 9.83
N LEU A 46 -0.24 -2.46 9.15
CA LEU A 46 1.20 -2.40 8.94
C LEU A 46 1.94 -2.24 10.28
N HIS A 47 1.45 -1.35 11.14
CA HIS A 47 1.97 -1.17 12.49
C HIS A 47 1.95 -2.49 13.29
N ASP A 48 0.84 -3.22 13.23
CA ASP A 48 0.71 -4.52 13.91
C ASP A 48 1.70 -5.57 13.34
N LEU A 49 1.92 -5.59 12.03
CA LEU A 49 2.90 -6.48 11.40
C LEU A 49 4.33 -6.13 11.81
N ILE A 50 4.67 -4.85 11.90
CA ILE A 50 5.98 -4.37 12.34
C ILE A 50 6.21 -4.79 13.80
N ALA A 51 5.22 -4.59 14.67
CA ALA A 51 5.29 -4.98 16.07
C ALA A 51 5.49 -6.51 16.28
N GLU A 52 5.04 -7.35 15.33
CA GLU A 52 5.28 -8.81 15.38
C GLU A 52 6.75 -9.19 15.11
N VAL A 53 7.48 -8.36 14.35
CA VAL A 53 8.84 -8.67 13.87
C VAL A 53 9.93 -7.80 14.49
N GLU A 54 9.56 -6.74 15.21
CA GLU A 54 10.47 -5.89 15.97
C GLU A 54 11.09 -6.65 17.17
N GLU A 55 12.32 -6.30 17.52
CA GLU A 55 12.98 -6.85 18.71
C GLU A 55 12.40 -6.24 20.00
N GLU A 56 12.61 -6.90 21.15
CA GLU A 56 12.14 -6.38 22.45
C GLU A 56 12.64 -4.96 22.75
N GLU A 57 13.83 -4.63 22.26
CA GLU A 57 14.39 -3.28 22.25
C GLU A 57 14.36 -2.73 20.81
N PRO A 58 13.55 -1.69 20.52
CA PRO A 58 13.44 -1.11 19.18
C PRO A 58 14.79 -0.58 18.70
N THR A 59 15.36 -1.21 17.67
CA THR A 59 16.63 -0.77 17.07
C THR A 59 16.42 0.21 15.92
N GLY A 60 15.19 0.39 15.46
CA GLY A 60 14.86 1.09 14.21
C GLY A 60 15.12 0.25 12.94
N TYR A 61 15.52 -1.01 13.10
CA TYR A 61 15.82 -1.92 12.00
C TYR A 61 15.10 -3.25 12.18
N ILE A 62 14.65 -3.83 11.08
CA ILE A 62 14.03 -5.16 11.04
C ILE A 62 14.98 -6.15 10.36
N ARG A 63 15.14 -7.33 10.96
CA ARG A 63 15.98 -8.41 10.44
C ARG A 63 15.20 -9.30 9.48
N LEU A 64 15.85 -9.73 8.39
CA LEU A 64 15.26 -10.67 7.42
C LEU A 64 14.78 -11.97 8.10
N GLU A 65 15.52 -12.46 9.10
CA GLU A 65 15.17 -13.67 9.87
C GLU A 65 13.78 -13.58 10.52
N LYS A 66 13.36 -12.38 10.95
CA LYS A 66 12.05 -12.12 11.57
C LYS A 66 10.99 -11.82 10.52
N PHE A 67 11.35 -11.01 9.52
CA PHE A 67 10.43 -10.58 8.46
C PHE A 67 9.99 -11.75 7.56
N LEU A 68 10.93 -12.59 7.13
CA LEU A 68 10.68 -13.69 6.19
C LEU A 68 9.57 -14.65 6.65
N PRO A 69 9.60 -15.26 7.85
CA PRO A 69 8.56 -16.19 8.28
C PRO A 69 7.18 -15.51 8.43
N MET A 70 7.14 -14.27 8.93
CA MET A 70 5.90 -13.49 9.02
C MET A 70 5.32 -13.26 7.61
N MET A 71 6.13 -12.80 6.67
CA MET A 71 5.65 -12.49 5.32
C MET A 71 5.28 -13.74 4.52
N VAL A 72 5.98 -14.87 4.73
CA VAL A 72 5.59 -16.17 4.18
C VAL A 72 4.18 -16.54 4.62
N LYS A 73 3.86 -16.36 5.90
CA LYS A 73 2.52 -16.63 6.43
C LYS A 73 1.48 -15.71 5.79
N VAL A 74 1.76 -14.40 5.71
CA VAL A 74 0.88 -13.41 5.06
C VAL A 74 0.53 -13.82 3.62
N LEU A 75 1.54 -14.18 2.81
CA LEU A 75 1.34 -14.56 1.42
C LEU A 75 0.63 -15.90 1.24
N LEU A 76 0.94 -16.90 2.07
CA LEU A 76 0.26 -18.21 2.03
C LEU A 76 -1.20 -18.12 2.46
N GLU A 77 -1.49 -17.31 3.48
CA GLU A 77 -2.86 -17.05 3.96
C GLU A 77 -3.62 -16.05 3.06
N ARG A 78 -2.94 -15.47 2.06
CA ARG A 78 -3.49 -14.47 1.14
C ARG A 78 -4.11 -13.26 1.86
N ARG A 79 -3.49 -12.83 2.95
CA ARG A 79 -3.87 -11.64 3.72
C ARG A 79 -3.50 -10.38 2.94
N TYR A 80 -4.22 -9.28 3.23
CA TYR A 80 -3.94 -7.94 2.68
C TYR A 80 -3.92 -7.88 1.15
N ARG A 81 -4.73 -8.69 0.46
CA ARG A 81 -4.81 -8.60 -1.00
C ARG A 81 -5.42 -7.25 -1.41
N PRO A 82 -4.96 -6.67 -2.54
CA PRO A 82 -5.55 -5.46 -3.08
C PRO A 82 -7.06 -5.63 -3.27
N ILE A 83 -7.79 -4.54 -3.08
CA ILE A 83 -9.21 -4.50 -3.37
C ILE A 83 -9.37 -4.64 -4.90
N PRO A 84 -10.27 -5.52 -5.39
CA PRO A 84 -10.55 -5.64 -6.81
C PRO A 84 -10.95 -4.30 -7.46
N GLU A 85 -10.48 -4.07 -8.69
CA GLU A 85 -10.73 -2.84 -9.44
C GLU A 85 -12.23 -2.52 -9.59
N ASP A 86 -13.06 -3.54 -9.81
CA ASP A 86 -14.52 -3.38 -9.95
C ASP A 86 -15.18 -2.88 -8.66
N LEU A 87 -14.68 -3.32 -7.50
CA LEU A 87 -15.16 -2.84 -6.21
C LEU A 87 -14.66 -1.43 -5.90
N LEU A 88 -13.42 -1.12 -6.26
CA LEU A 88 -12.89 0.25 -6.16
C LEU A 88 -13.68 1.21 -7.05
N LEU A 89 -13.97 0.81 -8.30
CA LEU A 89 -14.77 1.60 -9.23
C LEU A 89 -16.17 1.87 -8.66
N GLN A 90 -16.83 0.86 -8.09
CA GLN A 90 -18.12 1.03 -7.43
C GLN A 90 -18.04 2.02 -6.26
N ALA A 91 -16.96 1.99 -5.47
CA ALA A 91 -16.75 2.94 -4.39
C ALA A 91 -16.65 4.38 -4.92
N PHE A 92 -15.86 4.62 -5.97
CA PHE A 92 -15.78 5.94 -6.61
C PHE A 92 -17.12 6.39 -7.21
N GLU A 93 -17.88 5.49 -7.85
CA GLU A 93 -19.21 5.78 -8.39
C GLU A 93 -20.24 6.13 -7.30
N VAL A 94 -20.03 5.70 -6.05
CA VAL A 94 -20.85 6.16 -4.90
C VAL A 94 -20.52 7.60 -4.52
N LEU A 95 -19.26 8.03 -4.67
CA LEU A 95 -18.83 9.40 -4.38
C LEU A 95 -19.31 10.37 -5.48
N ASP A 96 -19.33 9.92 -6.73
CA ASP A 96 -19.81 10.66 -7.90
C ASP A 96 -21.35 10.60 -8.01
N ALA A 97 -22.03 11.28 -7.10
CA ALA A 97 -23.49 11.30 -7.04
C ALA A 97 -24.15 11.85 -8.32
N ALA A 98 -23.45 12.72 -9.06
CA ALA A 98 -23.90 13.32 -10.30
C ALA A 98 -23.64 12.43 -11.53
N LYS A 99 -22.83 11.37 -11.40
CA LYS A 99 -22.43 10.44 -12.46
C LYS A 99 -21.71 11.13 -13.62
N GLU A 100 -20.85 12.08 -13.27
CA GLU A 100 -20.09 12.87 -14.25
C GLU A 100 -18.86 12.11 -14.78
N GLY A 101 -18.42 11.05 -14.09
CA GLY A 101 -17.25 10.28 -14.45
C GLY A 101 -15.95 10.78 -13.80
N PHE A 102 -16.03 11.84 -12.99
CA PHE A 102 -14.91 12.44 -12.28
C PHE A 102 -15.31 12.88 -10.87
N LEU A 103 -14.31 13.18 -10.04
CA LEU A 103 -14.50 13.84 -8.74
C LEU A 103 -13.75 15.16 -8.71
N THR A 104 -14.32 16.15 -8.02
CA THR A 104 -13.57 17.36 -7.66
C THR A 104 -12.60 17.06 -6.51
N LYS A 105 -11.60 17.93 -6.36
CA LYS A 105 -10.68 17.89 -5.21
C LYS A 105 -11.43 17.93 -3.89
N GLU A 106 -12.42 18.83 -3.77
CA GLU A 106 -13.20 19.04 -2.56
C GLU A 106 -14.01 17.79 -2.17
N GLU A 107 -14.63 17.13 -3.16
CA GLU A 107 -15.37 15.89 -2.93
C GLU A 107 -14.46 14.78 -2.42
N LEU A 108 -13.31 14.58 -3.07
CA LEU A 108 -12.36 13.53 -2.66
C LEU A 108 -11.79 13.81 -1.27
N MET A 109 -11.34 15.05 -1.01
CA MET A 109 -10.76 15.45 0.29
C MET A 109 -11.72 15.21 1.45
N LYS A 110 -13.02 15.51 1.25
CA LYS A 110 -14.03 15.31 2.29
C LYS A 110 -14.04 13.87 2.79
N TYR A 111 -14.08 12.90 1.89
CA TYR A 111 -14.14 11.49 2.30
C TYR A 111 -12.81 10.97 2.82
N MET A 112 -11.69 11.36 2.21
CA MET A 112 -10.35 10.84 2.56
C MET A 112 -9.82 11.40 3.89
N THR A 113 -10.37 12.50 4.40
CA THR A 113 -9.93 13.12 5.67
C THR A 113 -10.91 12.94 6.83
N GLU A 114 -12.14 12.47 6.58
CA GLU A 114 -13.20 12.35 7.61
C GLU A 114 -13.55 10.90 7.97
N GLU A 115 -13.34 9.93 7.07
CA GLU A 115 -13.79 8.54 7.23
C GLU A 115 -12.63 7.54 7.22
N GLY A 116 -12.79 6.42 7.94
CA GLY A 116 -11.81 5.32 7.95
C GLY A 116 -10.50 5.66 8.68
N GLU A 117 -9.37 5.38 8.02
CA GLU A 117 -8.04 5.86 8.41
C GLU A 117 -7.79 7.18 7.65
N PRO A 118 -8.04 8.34 8.28
CA PRO A 118 -8.02 9.61 7.57
C PRO A 118 -6.59 9.97 7.16
N PHE A 119 -6.47 10.47 5.94
CA PHE A 119 -5.20 10.91 5.38
C PHE A 119 -4.72 12.14 6.13
N THR A 120 -3.41 12.22 6.34
CA THR A 120 -2.75 13.47 6.70
C THR A 120 -2.81 14.46 5.55
N GLN A 121 -2.58 15.73 5.86
CA GLN A 121 -2.55 16.78 4.83
C GLN A 121 -1.49 16.51 3.76
N GLU A 122 -0.34 15.95 4.16
CA GLU A 122 0.77 15.60 3.26
C GLU A 122 0.37 14.44 2.33
N GLU A 123 -0.18 13.35 2.87
CA GLU A 123 -0.66 12.21 2.07
C GLU A 123 -1.76 12.63 1.08
N MET A 124 -2.66 13.53 1.50
CA MET A 124 -3.71 14.07 0.64
C MET A 124 -3.12 14.91 -0.50
N GLU A 125 -2.11 15.74 -0.21
CA GLU A 125 -1.42 16.55 -1.22
C GLU A 125 -0.66 15.68 -2.22
N GLU A 126 0.04 14.65 -1.75
CA GLU A 126 0.72 13.69 -2.61
C GLU A 126 -0.28 12.95 -3.51
N MET A 127 -1.38 12.44 -2.95
CA MET A 127 -2.44 11.78 -3.72
C MET A 127 -3.00 12.70 -4.81
N LEU A 128 -3.34 13.94 -4.47
CA LEU A 128 -3.90 14.91 -5.43
C LEU A 128 -2.89 15.27 -6.52
N SER A 129 -1.61 15.37 -6.18
CA SER A 129 -0.56 15.65 -7.17
C SER A 129 -0.45 14.57 -8.25
N ALA A 130 -0.76 13.32 -7.89
CA ALA A 130 -0.76 12.19 -8.82
C ALA A 130 -2.10 12.02 -9.55
N ALA A 131 -3.22 12.41 -8.92
CA ALA A 131 -4.57 12.12 -9.41
C ALA A 131 -5.24 13.26 -10.20
N LEU A 132 -4.87 14.52 -9.94
CA LEU A 132 -5.52 15.68 -10.56
C LEU A 132 -5.06 15.88 -12.00
N ASP A 133 -6.04 16.01 -12.89
CA ASP A 133 -5.79 16.48 -14.24
C ASP A 133 -5.48 18.00 -14.22
N PRO A 134 -4.36 18.44 -14.82
CA PRO A 134 -3.89 19.82 -14.72
C PRO A 134 -4.73 20.83 -15.52
N GLU A 135 -5.54 20.38 -16.48
CA GLU A 135 -6.38 21.25 -17.31
C GLU A 135 -7.76 21.47 -16.69
N THR A 136 -8.34 20.40 -16.14
CA THR A 136 -9.69 20.37 -15.59
C THR A 136 -9.74 20.56 -14.08
N ASN A 137 -8.62 20.32 -13.39
CA ASN A 137 -8.54 20.29 -11.92
C ASN A 137 -9.54 19.28 -11.30
N THR A 138 -9.73 18.14 -11.97
CA THR A 138 -10.61 17.04 -11.55
C THR A 138 -9.85 15.71 -11.52
N ILE A 139 -10.33 14.75 -10.74
CA ILE A 139 -9.84 13.36 -10.72
C ILE A 139 -10.72 12.52 -11.63
N GLN A 140 -10.19 12.11 -12.79
CA GLN A 140 -10.83 11.09 -13.64
C GLN A 140 -10.57 9.71 -13.01
N TYR A 141 -11.47 9.29 -12.11
CA TYR A 141 -11.20 8.14 -11.23
C TYR A 141 -10.97 6.81 -11.96
N ARG A 142 -11.52 6.63 -13.16
CA ARG A 142 -11.25 5.44 -13.99
C ARG A 142 -9.80 5.38 -14.46
N ASP A 143 -9.28 6.51 -14.91
CA ASP A 143 -7.88 6.62 -15.33
C ASP A 143 -6.95 6.53 -14.12
N TYR A 144 -7.35 7.12 -12.99
CA TYR A 144 -6.62 7.01 -11.74
C TYR A 144 -6.54 5.57 -11.22
N LEU A 145 -7.63 4.81 -11.27
CA LEU A 145 -7.65 3.39 -10.88
C LEU A 145 -6.71 2.55 -11.74
N ALA A 146 -6.64 2.79 -13.05
CA ALA A 146 -5.71 2.11 -13.93
C ALA A 146 -4.24 2.36 -13.55
N MET A 147 -3.93 3.47 -12.86
CA MET A 147 -2.59 3.73 -12.31
C MET A 147 -2.37 3.10 -10.93
N MET A 148 -3.44 2.86 -10.15
CA MET A 148 -3.35 2.25 -8.82
C MET A 148 -3.22 0.73 -8.86
N VAL A 149 -3.77 0.08 -9.88
CA VAL A 149 -3.71 -1.38 -10.01
C VAL A 149 -2.32 -1.78 -10.49
N ILE A 150 -1.60 -2.54 -9.67
CA ILE A 150 -0.33 -3.16 -10.07
C ILE A 150 -0.67 -4.38 -10.93
N ASP A 151 -0.24 -4.38 -12.19
CA ASP A 151 -0.37 -5.55 -13.06
C ASP A 151 0.24 -6.79 -12.39
N GLU A 152 -0.56 -7.86 -12.26
CA GLU A 152 -0.07 -9.20 -11.93
C GLU A 152 0.72 -9.75 -13.12
N ASN A 153 1.97 -9.30 -13.30
CA ASN A 153 2.92 -9.94 -14.23
C ASN A 153 3.44 -11.27 -13.67
#